data_AF-J9GGK7-F1
#
_entry.id   AF-J9GGK7-F1
#
_cell.length_a   1.000
_cell.length_b   1.000
_cell.length_c   1.000
_cell.angle_alpha   90.00
_cell.angle_beta   90.00
_cell.angle_gamma   90.00
#
_symmetry.space_group_name_H-M   'P 1'
#
loop_
_entity.id
_entity.type
_entity.pdbx_description
1 polymer ?
#
loop_
_entity_poly.entity_id
_entity_poly.type
_entity_poly.pdbx_seq_one_letter_code
_entity_poly.pdbx_strand_id
1 'polypeptide(L)'
;MFISDITPESEVLRRLNDIKHRLESGEADFATMARLNSVDNSATRGGDLGWVQAGDTLPAFEDAMNRLKPGEISDPIRTQYGYHLIKVEERRLNKNGNPQRMRLAARQALRQRKLAEAAFNWQRELRDRAYVEIRNQEAY
;
A
#
# COMPACT_ATOMS: atom_id res chain seq x y z
N MET A 1 9.96 -2.76 -9.14
CA MET A 1 10.73 -2.21 -10.28
C MET A 1 9.81 -1.38 -11.15
N PHE A 2 10.08 -0.09 -11.38
CA PHE A 2 9.26 0.81 -12.22
C PHE A 2 9.90 1.13 -13.57
N ILE A 3 9.10 1.34 -14.63
CA ILE A 3 9.50 1.99 -15.89
C ILE A 3 8.45 3.09 -16.18
N SER A 4 8.88 4.32 -16.49
CA SER A 4 8.03 5.53 -16.53
C SER A 4 7.14 5.67 -17.78
N ASP A 5 6.03 6.43 -17.63
CA ASP A 5 4.91 6.70 -18.57
C ASP A 5 5.26 7.26 -19.96
N ILE A 6 6.53 7.52 -20.24
CA ILE A 6 7.00 8.05 -21.55
C ILE A 6 7.28 6.92 -22.55
N THR A 7 7.26 5.67 -22.09
CA THR A 7 7.53 4.48 -22.90
C THR A 7 6.22 3.76 -23.22
N PRO A 8 5.97 3.33 -24.47
CA PRO A 8 4.77 2.56 -24.81
C PRO A 8 4.61 1.34 -23.90
N GLU A 9 3.39 1.07 -23.42
CA GLU A 9 3.07 -0.04 -22.51
C GLU A 9 3.63 -1.38 -23.00
N SER A 10 3.52 -1.64 -24.31
CA SER A 10 4.03 -2.87 -24.93
C SER A 10 5.55 -3.03 -24.80
N GLU A 11 6.29 -1.94 -24.78
CA GLU A 11 7.75 -1.96 -24.59
C GLU A 11 8.11 -2.12 -23.11
N VAL A 12 7.36 -1.49 -22.20
CA VAL A 12 7.50 -1.68 -20.75
C VAL A 12 7.28 -3.16 -20.38
N LEU A 13 6.20 -3.75 -20.87
CA LEU A 13 5.87 -5.16 -20.64
C LEU A 13 6.94 -6.08 -21.21
N ARG A 14 7.42 -5.82 -22.44
CA ARG A 14 8.49 -6.61 -23.05
C ARG A 14 9.75 -6.58 -22.20
N ARG A 15 10.20 -5.38 -21.80
CA ARG A 15 11.40 -5.23 -20.94
C ARG A 15 11.24 -5.93 -19.60
N LEU A 16 10.07 -5.82 -18.96
CA LEU A 16 9.83 -6.49 -17.67
C LEU A 16 9.78 -8.01 -17.82
N ASN A 17 9.23 -8.53 -18.91
CA ASN A 17 9.25 -9.96 -19.20
C ASN A 17 10.66 -10.47 -19.50
N ASP A 18 11.48 -9.72 -20.24
CA ASP A 18 12.88 -10.06 -20.48
C ASP A 18 13.68 -10.09 -19.17
N ILE A 19 13.42 -9.12 -18.28
CA ILE A 19 14.03 -9.08 -16.95
C ILE A 19 13.58 -10.26 -16.10
N LYS A 20 12.27 -10.56 -16.09
CA LYS A 20 11.72 -11.72 -15.39
C LYS A 20 12.42 -13.01 -15.85
N HIS A 21 12.53 -13.23 -17.16
CA HIS A 21 13.18 -14.42 -17.72
C HIS A 21 14.64 -14.54 -17.25
N ARG A 22 15.41 -13.45 -17.28
CA ARG A 22 16.81 -13.44 -16.83
C ARG A 22 16.97 -13.69 -15.33
N LEU A 23 15.99 -13.27 -14.54
CA LEU A 23 15.95 -13.53 -13.10
C LEU A 23 15.57 -14.99 -12.82
N GLU A 24 14.62 -15.55 -13.57
CA GLU A 24 14.20 -16.95 -13.46
C GLU A 24 15.29 -17.92 -13.94
N SER A 25 16.07 -17.56 -14.97
CA SER A 25 17.20 -18.35 -15.46
C SER A 25 18.46 -18.23 -14.61
N GLY A 26 18.48 -17.30 -13.65
CA GLY A 26 19.65 -17.05 -12.78
C GLY A 26 20.80 -16.29 -13.46
N GLU A 27 20.58 -15.76 -14.68
CA GLU A 27 21.56 -14.96 -15.41
C GLU A 27 21.79 -13.57 -14.79
N ALA A 28 20.83 -13.08 -14.02
CA ALA A 28 20.89 -11.79 -13.35
C ALA A 28 20.37 -11.88 -11.92
N ASP A 29 20.90 -11.01 -11.06
CA ASP A 29 20.40 -10.83 -9.71
C ASP A 29 19.30 -9.75 -9.65
N PHE A 30 18.31 -9.95 -8.78
CA PHE A 30 17.19 -9.03 -8.61
C PHE A 30 17.66 -7.66 -8.16
N ALA A 31 18.63 -7.59 -7.24
CA ALA A 31 19.12 -6.31 -6.72
C ALA A 31 19.83 -5.52 -7.81
N THR A 32 20.60 -6.19 -8.67
CA THR A 32 21.24 -5.55 -9.83
C THR A 32 20.20 -5.03 -10.83
N MET A 33 19.22 -5.85 -11.19
CA MET A 33 18.17 -5.44 -12.14
C MET A 33 17.33 -4.29 -11.59
N ALA A 34 17.04 -4.29 -10.28
CA ALA A 34 16.34 -3.22 -9.61
C ALA A 34 17.16 -1.92 -9.58
N ARG A 35 18.48 -1.98 -9.32
CA ARG A 35 19.35 -0.79 -9.37
C ARG A 35 19.40 -0.15 -10.76
N LEU A 36 19.46 -0.99 -11.79
CA LEU A 36 19.63 -0.54 -13.18
C LEU A 36 18.35 0.00 -13.80
N ASN A 37 17.20 -0.56 -13.43
CA ASN A 37 15.97 -0.31 -14.16
C ASN A 37 14.80 0.20 -13.30
N SER A 38 14.87 0.14 -11.96
CA SER A 38 13.77 0.62 -11.12
C SER A 38 13.86 2.13 -10.93
N VAL A 39 12.76 2.85 -11.13
CA VAL A 39 12.63 4.26 -10.72
C VAL A 39 12.10 4.47 -9.30
N ASP A 40 12.08 3.41 -8.48
CA ASP A 40 11.63 3.47 -7.08
C ASP A 40 12.75 4.03 -6.20
N ASN A 41 12.39 4.65 -5.07
CA ASN A 41 13.35 4.95 -4.00
C ASN A 41 14.05 3.67 -3.49
N SER A 42 13.41 2.51 -3.60
CA SER A 42 14.01 1.21 -3.27
C SER A 42 15.11 0.77 -4.23
N ALA A 43 15.25 1.37 -5.43
CA ALA A 43 16.26 1.00 -6.43
C ALA A 43 17.69 1.04 -5.86
N THR A 44 18.00 2.05 -5.05
CA THR A 44 19.32 2.21 -4.39
C THR A 44 19.65 1.09 -3.40
N ARG A 45 18.63 0.38 -2.90
CA ARG A 45 18.75 -0.81 -2.03
C ARG A 45 18.50 -2.11 -2.80
N GLY A 46 18.55 -2.10 -4.14
CA GLY A 46 18.28 -3.29 -4.92
C GLY A 46 16.81 -3.72 -4.94
N GLY A 47 15.89 -2.78 -4.74
CA GLY A 47 14.46 -3.07 -4.68
C GLY A 47 13.99 -3.60 -3.32
N ASP A 48 14.85 -3.61 -2.31
CA ASP A 48 14.50 -4.09 -0.98
C ASP A 48 13.58 -3.10 -0.24
N LEU A 49 12.40 -3.62 0.11
CA LEU A 49 11.36 -2.96 0.88
C LEU A 49 11.37 -3.36 2.37
N GLY A 50 12.19 -4.34 2.75
CA GLY A 50 12.20 -4.92 4.08
C GLY A 50 10.92 -5.71 4.40
N TRP A 51 10.54 -5.74 5.67
CA TRP A 51 9.34 -6.43 6.13
C TRP A 51 8.09 -5.59 5.86
N VAL A 52 7.29 -6.03 4.89
CA VAL A 52 6.01 -5.42 4.52
C VAL A 52 4.85 -6.12 5.25
N GLN A 53 3.90 -5.35 5.78
CA GLN A 53 2.66 -5.86 6.35
C GLN A 53 1.46 -5.50 5.46
N ALA A 54 0.33 -6.19 5.68
CA ALA A 54 -0.92 -5.87 5.01
C ALA A 54 -1.27 -4.38 5.20
N GLY A 55 -1.59 -3.69 4.11
CA GLY A 55 -1.86 -2.24 4.11
C GLY A 55 -0.64 -1.31 4.10
N ASP A 56 0.61 -1.83 4.14
CA ASP A 56 1.80 -1.00 3.89
C ASP A 56 2.00 -0.73 2.37
N THR A 57 1.32 -1.47 1.49
CA THR A 57 1.42 -1.38 0.03
C THR A 57 0.07 -1.18 -0.66
N LEU A 58 0.08 -0.89 -1.96
CA LEU A 58 -1.15 -0.78 -2.76
C LEU A 58 -1.89 -2.12 -2.86
N PRO A 59 -3.23 -2.13 -2.97
CA PRO A 59 -4.02 -3.36 -3.09
C PRO A 59 -3.55 -4.30 -4.21
N ALA A 60 -3.30 -3.77 -5.41
CA ALA A 60 -2.82 -4.56 -6.55
C ALA A 60 -1.43 -5.19 -6.30
N PHE A 61 -0.57 -4.50 -5.56
CA PHE A 61 0.75 -5.00 -5.16
C PHE A 61 0.59 -6.11 -4.11
N GLU A 62 -0.25 -5.89 -3.10
CA GLU A 62 -0.53 -6.83 -2.03
C GLU A 62 -1.16 -8.13 -2.55
N ASP A 63 -2.12 -8.02 -3.47
CA ASP A 63 -2.77 -9.17 -4.10
C ASP A 63 -1.76 -10.06 -4.85
N ALA A 64 -0.85 -9.44 -5.61
CA ALA A 64 0.18 -10.17 -6.31
C ALA A 64 1.19 -10.81 -5.34
N MET A 65 1.66 -10.05 -4.34
CA MET A 65 2.54 -10.57 -3.29
C MET A 65 1.90 -11.77 -2.56
N ASN A 66 0.58 -11.75 -2.32
CA ASN A 66 -0.14 -12.81 -1.65
C ASN A 66 -0.32 -14.08 -2.49
N ARG A 67 -0.29 -13.97 -3.82
CA ARG A 67 -0.34 -15.12 -4.74
C ARG A 67 1.00 -15.82 -4.89
N LEU A 68 2.10 -15.10 -4.70
CA LEU A 68 3.46 -15.62 -4.84
C LEU A 68 3.90 -16.47 -3.65
N LYS A 69 4.63 -17.54 -3.96
CA LYS A 69 5.42 -18.29 -2.98
C LYS A 69 6.76 -17.59 -2.70
N PRO A 70 7.37 -17.83 -1.53
CA PRO A 70 8.75 -17.39 -1.29
C PRO A 70 9.70 -17.92 -2.38
N GLY A 71 10.55 -17.04 -2.90
CA GLY A 71 11.44 -17.26 -4.05
C GLY A 71 10.82 -16.95 -5.41
N GLU A 72 9.50 -16.81 -5.52
CA GLU A 72 8.80 -16.64 -6.79
C GLU A 72 8.76 -15.17 -7.24
N ILE A 73 8.78 -14.98 -8.56
CA ILE A 73 8.71 -13.67 -9.22
C ILE A 73 7.36 -13.57 -9.94
N SER A 74 6.65 -12.46 -9.71
CA SER A 74 5.37 -12.17 -10.37
C SER A 74 5.51 -11.85 -11.85
N ASP A 75 4.37 -11.88 -12.55
CA ASP A 75 4.21 -11.18 -13.81
C ASP A 75 4.21 -9.65 -13.62
N PRO A 76 4.42 -8.85 -14.68
CA PRO A 76 4.32 -7.40 -14.61
C PRO A 76 2.95 -6.94 -14.09
N ILE A 77 2.92 -6.30 -12.92
CA ILE A 77 1.69 -5.80 -12.29
C ILE A 77 1.53 -4.32 -12.55
N ARG A 78 0.38 -3.92 -13.08
CA ARG A 78 0.03 -2.51 -13.24
C ARG A 78 -0.51 -1.94 -11.93
N THR A 79 0.05 -0.82 -11.50
CA THR A 79 -0.46 0.00 -10.40
C THR A 79 -0.68 1.44 -10.88
N GLN A 80 -1.21 2.29 -10.01
CA GLN A 80 -1.34 3.73 -10.29
C GLN A 80 0.00 4.45 -10.53
N TYR A 81 1.12 3.82 -10.17
CA TYR A 81 2.46 4.37 -10.31
C TYR A 81 3.25 3.74 -11.47
N GLY A 82 2.64 2.85 -12.26
CA GLY A 82 3.27 2.18 -13.40
C GLY A 82 3.29 0.66 -13.26
N TYR A 83 4.26 -0.01 -13.88
CA TYR A 83 4.40 -1.48 -13.84
C TYR A 83 5.42 -1.92 -12.82
N HIS A 84 5.17 -3.05 -12.16
CA HIS A 84 6.00 -3.61 -11.10
C HIS A 84 6.29 -5.09 -11.31
N LEU A 85 7.54 -5.46 -11.13
CA LEU A 85 7.95 -6.84 -10.84
C LEU A 85 8.16 -7.00 -9.33
N ILE A 86 7.56 -8.03 -8.75
CA ILE A 86 7.64 -8.35 -7.31
C ILE A 86 8.26 -9.74 -7.14
N LYS A 87 9.20 -9.86 -6.21
CA LYS A 87 9.76 -11.12 -5.72
C LYS A 87 9.52 -11.20 -4.21
N VAL A 88 9.00 -12.33 -3.73
CA VAL A 88 8.82 -12.55 -2.28
C VAL A 88 10.03 -13.32 -1.77
N GLU A 89 10.87 -12.72 -0.94
CA GLU A 89 12.05 -13.41 -0.38
C GLU A 89 11.65 -14.37 0.76
N GLU A 90 10.91 -13.87 1.75
CA GLU A 90 10.52 -14.64 2.93
C GLU A 90 9.10 -14.25 3.35
N ARG A 91 8.34 -15.22 3.89
CA ARG A 91 7.02 -14.96 4.48
C ARG A 91 7.03 -15.42 5.94
N ARG A 92 6.79 -14.48 6.87
CA ARG A 92 6.65 -14.78 8.29
C ARG A 92 5.18 -14.71 8.71
N LEU A 93 4.64 -15.85 9.14
CA LEU A 93 3.36 -15.93 9.83
C LEU A 93 3.58 -15.54 11.30
N ASN A 94 3.93 -14.28 11.56
CA ASN A 94 3.96 -13.78 12.93
C ASN A 94 2.50 -13.67 13.39
N LYS A 95 2.00 -14.70 14.10
CA LYS A 95 0.67 -14.69 14.74
C LYS A 95 0.46 -13.48 15.66
N ASN A 96 1.54 -12.80 16.07
CA ASN A 96 1.51 -11.71 17.05
C ASN A 96 1.85 -10.33 16.45
N GLY A 97 1.94 -10.19 15.11
CA GLY A 97 2.23 -8.92 14.45
C GLY A 97 3.48 -8.21 15.00
N ASN A 98 3.54 -6.88 14.84
CA ASN A 98 4.48 -6.03 15.59
C ASN A 98 3.72 -5.44 16.80
N PRO A 99 4.02 -5.85 18.05
CA PRO A 99 3.26 -5.43 19.24
C PRO A 99 3.20 -3.91 19.42
N GLN A 100 4.26 -3.19 19.06
CA GLN A 100 4.32 -1.73 19.14
C GLN A 100 3.36 -1.08 18.14
N ARG A 101 3.35 -1.55 16.87
CA ARG A 101 2.39 -1.08 15.84
C ARG A 101 0.95 -1.40 16.24
N MET A 102 0.68 -2.61 16.71
CA MET A 102 -0.66 -3.00 17.18
C MET A 102 -1.15 -2.10 18.33
N ARG A 103 -0.27 -1.79 19.29
CA ARG A 103 -0.60 -0.90 20.41
C ARG A 103 -0.87 0.53 19.94
N LEU A 104 -0.12 1.03 18.96
CA LEU A 104 -0.35 2.35 18.38
C LEU A 104 -1.70 2.41 17.66
N ALA A 105 -2.00 1.41 16.81
CA ALA A 105 -3.27 1.31 16.11
C ALA A 105 -4.46 1.21 17.09
N ALA A 106 -4.36 0.36 18.13
CA ALA A 106 -5.39 0.25 19.16
C ALA A 106 -5.62 1.59 19.90
N ARG A 107 -4.53 2.31 20.24
CA ARG A 107 -4.63 3.65 20.86
C ARG A 107 -5.32 4.66 19.95
N GLN A 108 -4.98 4.68 18.67
CA GLN A 108 -5.61 5.60 17.70
C GLN A 108 -7.09 5.28 17.52
N ALA A 109 -7.46 4.00 17.37
CA ALA A 109 -8.84 3.57 17.26
C ALA A 109 -9.67 3.94 18.51
N LEU A 110 -9.13 3.69 19.71
CA LEU A 110 -9.78 4.09 20.97
C LEU A 110 -9.92 5.61 21.08
N ARG A 111 -8.90 6.37 20.68
CA ARG A 111 -8.94 7.84 20.66
C ARG A 111 -10.01 8.36 19.70
N GLN A 112 -10.06 7.85 18.49
CA GLN A 112 -11.08 8.24 17.50
C GLN A 112 -12.49 7.94 18.00
N ARG A 113 -12.70 6.76 18.58
CA ARG A 113 -13.98 6.39 19.18
C ARG A 113 -14.38 7.34 20.30
N LYS A 114 -13.45 7.66 21.21
CA LYS A 114 -13.71 8.59 22.32
C LYS A 114 -13.96 10.02 21.86
N LEU A 115 -13.25 10.48 20.83
CA LEU A 115 -13.48 11.80 20.23
C LEU A 115 -14.85 11.88 19.55
N ALA A 116 -15.24 10.84 18.79
CA ALA A 116 -16.56 10.80 18.15
C ALA A 116 -17.70 10.81 19.19
N GLU A 117 -17.56 10.03 20.27
CA GLU A 117 -18.50 10.01 21.39
C GLU A 117 -18.58 11.39 22.07
N ALA A 118 -17.45 12.01 22.39
CA ALA A 118 -17.39 13.32 23.02
C ALA A 118 -17.96 14.42 22.10
N ALA A 119 -17.65 14.39 20.81
CA ALA A 119 -18.16 15.36 19.84
C ALA A 119 -19.69 15.26 19.71
N PHE A 120 -20.23 14.04 19.63
CA PHE A 120 -21.67 13.81 19.59
C PHE A 120 -22.37 14.33 20.85
N ASN A 121 -21.81 14.04 22.03
CA ASN A 121 -22.37 14.51 23.30
C ASN A 121 -22.29 16.05 23.41
N TRP A 122 -21.16 16.64 23.05
CA TRP A 122 -20.97 18.09 23.07
C TRP A 122 -21.93 18.81 22.11
N GLN A 123 -22.14 18.28 20.90
CA GLN A 123 -23.12 18.81 19.96
C GLN A 123 -24.54 18.76 20.52
N ARG A 124 -24.92 17.66 21.19
CA ARG A 124 -26.22 17.53 21.85
C ARG A 124 -26.39 18.59 22.94
N GLU A 125 -25.41 18.72 23.84
CA GLU A 125 -25.44 19.73 24.90
C GLU A 125 -25.46 21.16 24.39
N LEU A 126 -24.75 21.44 23.30
CA LEU A 126 -24.76 22.76 22.66
C LEU A 126 -26.14 23.08 22.08
N ARG A 127 -26.77 22.12 21.39
CA ARG A 127 -28.14 22.25 20.89
C ARG A 127 -29.14 22.48 22.02
N ASP A 128 -29.03 21.71 23.10
CA ASP A 128 -30.00 21.77 24.20
C ASP A 128 -29.88 23.08 25.01
N ARG A 129 -28.69 23.72 25.02
CA ARG A 129 -28.46 25.02 25.68
C ARG A 129 -28.66 26.24 24.78
N ALA A 130 -28.71 26.05 23.46
CA ALA A 130 -28.92 27.14 22.52
C ALA A 130 -30.42 27.43 22.37
N TYR A 131 -30.79 28.72 22.37
CA TYR A 131 -32.12 29.12 21.92
C TYR A 131 -32.14 29.08 20.38
N VAL A 132 -32.93 28.16 19.82
CA VAL A 132 -33.04 27.96 18.36
C VAL A 132 -34.47 28.23 17.93
N GLU A 133 -34.68 29.30 17.16
CA GLU A 133 -35.95 29.60 16.49
C GLU A 133 -35.88 29.13 15.04
N ILE A 134 -36.66 28.11 14.67
CA ILE A 134 -36.75 27.62 13.29
C ILE A 134 -37.93 28.33 12.61
N ARG A 135 -37.64 29.29 11.74
CA ARG A 135 -38.68 29.93 10.91
C ARG A 135 -38.88 29.11 9.64
N ASN A 136 -39.97 28.36 9.58
CA ASN A 136 -40.41 27.74 8.33
C ASN A 136 -41.07 28.80 7.46
N GLN A 137 -40.50 29.08 6.30
CA GLN A 137 -41.21 29.75 5.21
C GLN A 137 -42.02 28.67 4.46
N GLU A 138 -43.16 28.28 5.01
CA GLU A 138 -44.23 27.73 4.17
C GLU A 138 -45.14 28.88 3.74
N ALA A 139 -45.30 28.94 2.42
CA ALA A 139 -45.82 30.04 1.63
C ALA A 139 -47.31 30.33 1.87
N TYR A 140 -47.68 31.59 1.69
CA TYR A 140 -48.96 32.02 1.14
C TYR A 140 -48.69 32.85 -0.12
#